data_AF-A0A5K0YZN9-F1
#
_entry.id   AF-A0A5K0YZN9-F1
#
_cell.length_a   1.000
_cell.length_b   1.000
_cell.length_c   1.000
_cell.angle_alpha   90.00
_cell.angle_beta   90.00
_cell.angle_gamma   90.00
#
_symmetry.space_group_name_H-M   'P 1'
#
loop_
_entity.id
_entity.type
_entity.pdbx_description
1 polymer ?
#
loop_
_entity_poly.entity_id
_entity_poly.type
_entity_poly.pdbx_seq_one_letter_code
_entity_poly.pdbx_strand_id
1 'polypeptide(L)'
;AVMHDWGDEECVNILKRCKEAIPKPGGKVIVVEIVMKKWPHQAFNELQLVLDLLMMVMHNGKERNEEEWKQLFIDAGFSSYKIVTSIGIYSLIEVFP
;
A
#
# COMPACT_ATOMS: atom_id res chain seq x y z
N ALA A 1 1.46 8.58 5.08
CA ALA A 1 0.57 8.52 6.24
C ALA A 1 -0.88 8.53 5.79
N VAL A 2 -1.30 7.46 5.09
CA VAL A 2 -2.74 7.17 4.97
C VAL A 2 -3.03 5.69 5.11
N MET A 3 -2.25 4.76 4.54
CA MET A 3 -2.60 3.33 4.59
C MET A 3 -1.67 2.51 5.50
N HIS A 4 -0.39 2.88 5.61
CA HIS A 4 0.52 2.22 6.55
C HIS A 4 0.23 2.52 8.03
N ASP A 5 -0.60 3.52 8.32
CA ASP A 5 -0.98 3.91 9.69
C ASP A 5 -2.12 3.06 10.25
N TRP A 6 -2.73 2.19 9.43
CA TRP A 6 -3.89 1.41 9.84
C TRP A 6 -3.68 -0.09 9.70
N GLY A 7 -4.46 -0.84 10.47
CA GLY A 7 -4.62 -2.28 10.31
C GLY A 7 -5.27 -2.65 8.97
N ASP A 8 -5.25 -3.95 8.67
CA ASP A 8 -5.72 -4.47 7.39
C ASP A 8 -7.24 -4.28 7.22
N GLU A 9 -8.02 -4.42 8.29
CA GLU A 9 -9.48 -4.23 8.27
C GLU A 9 -9.85 -2.77 7.94
N GLU A 10 -9.22 -1.81 8.62
CA GLU A 10 -9.42 -0.39 8.35
C GLU A 10 -8.97 -0.01 6.94
N CYS A 11 -7.83 -0.53 6.48
CA CYS A 11 -7.36 -0.35 5.11
C CYS A 11 -8.39 -0.82 4.07
N VAL A 12 -8.97 -2.00 4.25
CA VAL A 12 -10.03 -2.51 3.35
C VAL A 12 -11.25 -1.59 3.37
N ASN A 13 -11.66 -1.10 4.54
CA ASN A 13 -12.78 -0.18 4.65
C ASN A 13 -12.52 1.16 3.95
N ILE A 14 -11.32 1.73 4.10
CA ILE A 14 -10.89 2.95 3.39
C ILE A 14 -10.91 2.71 1.88
N LEU A 15 -10.31 1.61 1.42
CA LEU A 15 -10.24 1.25 0.00
C LEU A 15 -11.62 1.06 -0.63
N LYS A 16 -12.59 0.48 0.09
CA LYS A 16 -13.99 0.37 -0.36
C LYS A 16 -14.61 1.76 -0.58
N ARG A 17 -14.38 2.70 0.33
CA ARG A 17 -14.86 4.10 0.16
C ARG A 17 -14.18 4.80 -1.00
N CYS A 18 -12.88 4.60 -1.20
CA CYS A 18 -12.17 5.12 -2.37
C CYS A 18 -12.76 4.54 -3.68
N LYS A 19 -13.08 3.24 -3.70
CA LYS A 19 -13.73 2.59 -4.85
C LYS A 19 -15.11 3.17 -5.17
N GLU A 20 -15.90 3.51 -4.15
CA GLU A 20 -17.20 4.17 -4.31
C GLU A 20 -17.07 5.59 -4.88
N ALA A 21 -15.98 6.30 -4.53
CA ALA A 21 -15.78 7.71 -4.89
C ALA A 21 -15.25 7.93 -6.32
N ILE A 22 -14.60 6.93 -6.93
CA ILE A 22 -14.00 7.09 -8.27
C ILE A 22 -15.04 6.95 -9.40
N PRO A 23 -14.91 7.75 -10.49
CA PRO A 23 -15.84 7.71 -11.61
C PRO A 23 -15.76 6.40 -12.41
N LYS A 24 -16.89 5.98 -12.99
CA LYS A 24 -16.96 4.84 -13.91
C LYS A 24 -17.53 5.31 -15.27
N PRO A 25 -16.84 5.06 -16.41
CA PRO A 25 -15.58 4.32 -16.58
C PRO A 25 -14.31 5.18 -16.39
N GLY A 26 -13.18 4.52 -16.10
CA GLY A 26 -11.84 5.12 -16.16
C GLY A 26 -11.24 5.62 -14.85
N GLY A 27 -11.99 5.62 -13.75
CA GLY A 27 -11.45 5.94 -12.43
C GLY A 27 -10.48 4.88 -11.91
N LYS A 28 -9.49 5.31 -11.13
CA LYS A 28 -8.54 4.45 -10.41
C LYS A 28 -8.16 5.08 -9.08
N VAL A 29 -7.74 4.27 -8.11
CA VAL A 29 -7.15 4.73 -6.86
C VAL A 29 -5.63 4.69 -6.99
N ILE A 30 -4.95 5.71 -6.47
CA ILE A 30 -3.49 5.76 -6.42
C ILE A 30 -3.07 5.67 -4.95
N VAL A 31 -2.25 4.67 -4.63
CA VAL A 31 -1.61 4.51 -3.33
C VAL A 31 -0.12 4.79 -3.50
N VAL A 32 0.47 5.59 -2.63
CA VAL A 32 1.91 5.87 -2.62
C VAL A 32 2.45 5.50 -1.24
N GLU A 33 3.03 4.30 -1.15
CA GLU A 33 3.51 3.73 0.10
C GLU A 33 4.75 2.87 -0.17
N ILE A 34 5.43 2.44 0.90
CA ILE A 34 6.52 1.47 0.78
C ILE A 34 5.91 0.10 0.49
N VAL A 35 6.45 -0.57 -0.52
CA VAL A 35 6.17 -1.98 -0.80
C VAL A 35 7.42 -2.75 -0.42
N MET A 36 7.34 -3.47 0.69
CA MET A 36 8.48 -4.21 1.23
C MET A 36 8.95 -5.24 0.20
N LYS A 37 10.24 -5.16 -0.14
CA LYS A 37 10.89 -6.05 -1.09
C LYS A 37 12.38 -6.16 -0.80
N LYS A 38 13.04 -7.10 -1.46
CA LYS A 38 14.49 -7.20 -1.39
C LYS A 38 15.14 -6.17 -2.32
N TRP A 39 15.89 -5.24 -1.75
CA TRP A 39 16.68 -4.27 -2.49
C TRP A 39 18.12 -4.78 -2.71
N PRO A 40 18.77 -4.41 -3.85
CA PRO A 40 20.19 -4.71 -4.06
C PRO A 40 21.09 -4.05 -3.02
N HIS A 41 20.72 -2.86 -2.54
CA HIS A 41 21.48 -2.11 -1.57
C HIS A 41 20.99 -2.40 -0.14
N GLN A 42 21.87 -2.91 0.71
CA GLN A 42 21.56 -3.34 2.08
C GLN A 42 20.89 -2.24 2.92
N ALA A 43 21.33 -0.98 2.79
CA ALA A 43 20.74 0.12 3.55
C ALA A 43 19.24 0.33 3.30
N PHE A 44 18.72 -0.01 2.10
CA PHE A 44 17.28 0.07 1.85
C PHE A 44 16.51 -1.09 2.49
N ASN A 45 17.14 -2.27 2.62
CA ASN A 45 16.55 -3.38 3.37
C ASN A 45 16.47 -3.07 4.87
N GLU A 46 17.48 -2.38 5.43
CA GLU A 46 17.45 -1.94 6.82
C GLU A 46 16.44 -0.80 7.03
N LEU A 47 16.40 0.16 6.11
CA LEU A 47 15.48 1.30 6.21
C LEU A 47 14.01 0.89 6.20
N GLN A 48 13.59 -0.03 5.33
CA GLN A 48 12.19 -0.50 5.32
C GLN A 48 11.79 -1.20 6.63
N LEU A 49 12.73 -1.89 7.29
CA LEU A 49 12.49 -2.54 8.59
C LEU A 49 12.38 -1.52 9.73
N VAL A 50 13.23 -0.47 9.70
CA VAL A 50 13.13 0.64 10.66
C VAL A 50 11.81 1.38 10.52
N LEU A 51 11.34 1.58 9.29
CA LEU A 51 10.06 2.24 9.02
C LEU A 51 8.88 1.37 9.43
N ASP A 52 8.93 0.06 9.19
CA ASP A 52 7.91 -0.89 9.68
C ASP A 52 7.81 -0.86 11.21
N LEU A 53 8.95 -0.91 11.91
CA LEU A 53 8.98 -0.79 13.36
C LEU A 53 8.43 0.56 13.84
N LEU A 54 8.74 1.65 13.13
CA LEU A 54 8.22 2.98 13.44
C LEU A 54 6.69 3.03 13.29
N MET A 55 6.12 2.44 12.24
CA MET A 55 4.66 2.38 12.05
C MET A 55 3.97 1.55 13.13
N MET A 56 4.59 0.43 13.54
CA MET A 56 4.09 -0.38 14.65
C MET A 56 4.03 0.41 15.96
N VAL A 57 5.08 1.17 16.29
CA VAL A 57 5.17 1.93 17.55
C VAL A 57 4.27 3.16 17.56
N MET A 58 4.22 3.91 16.45
CA MET A 58 3.55 5.22 16.42
C MET A 58 2.07 5.14 16.06
N HIS A 59 1.68 4.16 15.23
CA HIS A 59 0.35 4.11 14.63
C HIS A 59 -0.36 2.75 14.80
N ASN A 60 0.29 1.76 15.43
CA ASN A 60 -0.19 0.37 15.41
C ASN A 60 -0.44 -0.13 13.97
N GLY A 61 0.35 0.40 13.04
CA GLY A 61 0.32 0.11 11.61
C GLY A 61 1.47 -0.80 11.18
N LYS A 62 1.66 -0.95 9.87
CA LYS A 62 2.76 -1.74 9.28
C LYS A 62 3.08 -1.31 7.85
N GLU A 63 4.33 -1.51 7.47
CA GLU A 63 4.69 -1.54 6.05
C GLU A 63 4.31 -2.90 5.47
N ARG A 64 3.87 -2.93 4.22
CA ARG A 64 3.30 -4.13 3.59
C ARG A 64 4.13 -4.60 2.41
N ASN A 65 4.26 -5.92 2.27
CA ASN A 65 4.78 -6.50 1.03
C ASN A 65 3.71 -6.55 -0.07
N GLU A 66 4.11 -6.92 -1.28
CA GLU A 66 3.18 -6.95 -2.43
C GLU A 66 1.99 -7.90 -2.25
N GLU A 67 2.19 -9.08 -1.66
CA GLU A 67 1.08 -10.04 -1.47
C GLU A 67 0.06 -9.53 -0.45
N GLU A 68 0.51 -8.86 0.61
CA GLU A 68 -0.38 -8.20 1.57
C GLU A 68 -1.18 -7.07 0.91
N TRP A 69 -0.52 -6.23 0.10
CA TRP A 69 -1.20 -5.19 -0.68
C TRP A 69 -2.25 -5.77 -1.61
N LYS A 70 -1.89 -6.81 -2.36
CA LYS A 70 -2.80 -7.52 -3.25
C LYS A 70 -4.01 -8.06 -2.51
N GLN A 71 -3.82 -8.64 -1.33
CA GLN A 71 -4.93 -9.15 -0.52
C GLN A 71 -5.89 -8.03 -0.12
N LEU A 72 -5.39 -6.88 0.33
CA LEU A 72 -6.23 -5.71 0.66
C LEU A 72 -7.06 -5.24 -0.55
N PHE A 73 -6.47 -5.21 -1.75
CA PHE A 73 -7.18 -4.80 -2.96
C PHE A 73 -8.29 -5.79 -3.34
N ILE A 74 -8.01 -7.10 -3.22
CA ILE A 74 -9.00 -8.16 -3.45
C ILE A 74 -10.15 -8.05 -2.45
N ASP A 75 -9.86 -7.86 -1.17
CA ASP A 75 -10.86 -7.77 -0.10
C ASP A 75 -11.69 -6.47 -0.17
N ALA A 76 -11.10 -5.41 -0.72
CA ALA A 76 -11.81 -4.18 -1.09
C ALA A 76 -12.57 -4.29 -2.43
N GLY A 77 -12.43 -5.42 -3.12
CA GLY A 77 -13.17 -5.77 -4.33
C GLY A 77 -12.61 -5.19 -5.61
N PHE A 78 -11.38 -4.69 -5.65
CA PHE A 78 -10.74 -4.21 -6.88
C PHE A 78 -10.39 -5.36 -7.83
N SER A 79 -10.34 -5.09 -9.13
CA SER A 79 -10.15 -6.11 -10.17
C SER A 79 -8.68 -6.37 -10.50
N SER A 80 -7.85 -5.33 -10.43
CA SER A 80 -6.42 -5.41 -10.75
C SER A 80 -5.65 -4.26 -10.13
N TYR A 81 -4.32 -4.39 -10.08
CA TYR A 81 -3.42 -3.35 -9.65
C TYR A 81 -2.12 -3.37 -10.47
N LYS A 82 -1.38 -2.27 -10.44
CA LYS A 82 -0.05 -2.14 -11.04
C LYS A 82 0.87 -1.38 -10.10
N ILE A 83 2.01 -1.96 -9.77
CA ILE A 83 3.05 -1.33 -8.94
C ILE A 83 4.13 -0.73 -9.83
N VAL A 84 4.43 0.55 -9.62
CA VAL A 84 5.51 1.29 -10.27
C VAL A 84 6.55 1.65 -9.21
N THR A 85 7.73 1.05 -9.32
CA THR A 85 8.83 1.19 -8.34
C THR A 85 9.88 2.20 -8.80
N SER A 86 9.48 3.46 -8.98
CA SER A 86 10.35 4.51 -9.56
C SER A 86 10.68 5.68 -8.62
N ILE A 87 10.17 5.69 -7.38
CA ILE A 87 10.22 6.87 -6.48
C ILE A 87 11.01 6.53 -5.21
N GLY A 88 12.32 6.32 -5.34
CA GLY A 88 13.17 5.96 -4.20
C GLY A 88 12.68 4.69 -3.50
N ILE A 89 12.46 4.75 -2.18
CA ILE A 89 11.92 3.62 -1.40
C ILE A 89 10.40 3.44 -1.54
N TYR A 90 9.70 4.46 -2.06
CA TYR A 90 8.25 4.42 -2.25
C TYR A 90 7.89 3.75 -3.58
N SER A 91 6.71 3.17 -3.58
CA SER A 91 6.06 2.64 -4.77
C SER A 91 4.77 3.37 -5.03
N LEU A 92 4.47 3.62 -6.30
CA LEU A 92 3.16 4.07 -6.73
C LEU A 92 2.36 2.85 -7.17
N ILE A 93 1.21 2.62 -6.53
CA ILE A 93 0.31 1.52 -6.83
C ILE A 93 -0.95 2.09 -7.45
N GLU A 94 -1.20 1.74 -8.71
CA GLU A 94 -2.46 2.02 -9.40
C GLU A 94 -3.42 0.86 -9.11
N VAL A 95 -4.61 1.16 -8.59
CA VAL A 95 -5.63 0.15 -8.24
C VAL A 95 -6.91 0.41 -9.04
N PHE A 96 -7.39 -0.61 -9.75
CA PHE A 96 -8.47 -0.49 -10.74
C PHE A 96 -9.75 -1.18 -10.24
N PRO A 97 -10.92 -0.51 -10.30
CA PRO A 97 -12.18 -1.01 -9.73
C PRO A 97 -12.68 -2.30 -10.36
#